data_AF-A0A0G4L4M2-F1
#
_entry.id   AF-A0A0G4L4M2-F1
#
_cell.length_a   1.000
_cell.length_b   1.000
_cell.length_c   1.000
_cell.angle_alpha   90.00
_cell.angle_beta   90.00
_cell.angle_gamma   90.00
#
_symmetry.space_group_name_H-M   'P 1'
#
loop_
_entity.id
_entity.type
_entity.pdbx_description
1 polymer ?
#
loop_
_entity_poly.entity_id
_entity_poly.type
_entity_poly.pdbx_seq_one_letter_code
_entity_poly.pdbx_strand_id
1 'polypeptide(L)'
;MIPFLFPASSTLGFDGSLLNGLQTMDTWQAYFDHPTGSRLGLYSAVPGLGGLAVLPIAPYLADILGRKIGPAVGCSMIVAGALMQALTQSHPHSSRDALLLIGRILMGAGSNVAKATAPLLITEAIIAAWTCFGTLNNMSGDLQWRHPMGLQCLMPGILLIAIWFIPESPRWLISKERHEDARKVLIKYHGNGDENDAFVRWELADISNTLQLERSAAANNGWKELVRTKGNRKRCYLILATAFFSQCSGNGLVSYYLSVILNSIGIGE
;
A
#
# COMPACT_ATOMS: atom_id res chain seq x y z
N MET A 1 12.55 -9.75 -11.13
CA MET A 1 11.13 -9.36 -10.98
C MET A 1 10.81 -8.83 -9.57
N ILE A 2 11.41 -9.40 -8.51
CA ILE A 2 11.24 -8.99 -7.11
C ILE A 2 11.67 -7.50 -6.83
N PRO A 3 12.75 -6.94 -7.43
CA PRO A 3 13.20 -5.55 -7.23
C PRO A 3 12.16 -4.45 -7.50
N PHE A 4 11.27 -4.68 -8.47
CA PHE A 4 10.40 -3.64 -8.99
C PHE A 4 9.01 -3.63 -8.35
N LEU A 5 8.66 -4.66 -7.58
CA LEU A 5 7.41 -4.73 -6.83
C LEU A 5 7.56 -4.14 -5.41
N PHE A 6 8.79 -3.79 -5.00
CA PHE A 6 9.11 -3.25 -3.68
C PHE A 6 8.51 -1.86 -3.32
N PRO A 7 8.36 -0.88 -4.24
CA PRO A 7 7.91 0.46 -3.85
C PRO A 7 6.45 0.57 -3.38
N ALA A 8 5.60 -0.43 -3.67
CA ALA A 8 4.17 -0.38 -3.32
C ALA A 8 3.93 -0.38 -1.80
N SER A 9 4.76 -1.11 -1.05
CA SER A 9 4.65 -1.20 0.42
C SER A 9 5.27 -0.02 1.17
N SER A 10 6.04 0.82 0.47
CA SER A 10 6.76 1.98 1.02
C SER A 10 5.83 3.11 1.44
N THR A 11 4.70 3.27 0.74
CA THR A 11 3.74 4.37 0.96
C THR A 11 3.18 4.38 2.39
N LEU A 12 2.97 3.20 2.98
CA LEU A 12 2.41 3.09 4.34
C LEU A 12 3.39 3.57 5.41
N GLY A 13 4.69 3.26 5.25
CA GLY A 13 5.74 3.74 6.16
C GLY A 13 5.94 5.24 6.03
N PHE A 14 5.95 5.74 4.80
CA PHE A 14 6.04 7.17 4.53
C PHE A 14 4.88 7.95 5.15
N ASP A 15 3.61 7.51 5.01
CA ASP A 15 2.46 8.20 5.62
C ASP A 15 2.54 8.25 7.15
N GLY A 16 3.01 7.16 7.77
CA GLY A 16 3.21 7.07 9.21
C GLY A 16 4.19 8.12 9.74
N SER A 17 5.38 8.16 9.13
CA SER A 17 6.43 9.13 9.50
C SER A 17 6.09 10.56 9.08
N LEU A 18 5.36 10.74 7.98
CA LEU A 18 4.91 12.04 7.51
C LEU A 18 3.96 12.68 8.51
N LEU A 19 2.90 11.97 8.96
CA LEU A 19 1.98 12.54 9.95
C LEU A 19 2.69 12.89 11.26
N ASN A 20 3.68 12.09 11.66
CA ASN A 20 4.50 12.37 12.83
C ASN A 20 5.34 13.65 12.68
N GLY A 21 6.01 13.83 11.54
CA GLY A 21 6.81 15.02 11.24
C GLY A 21 5.97 16.27 10.95
N LEU A 22 4.75 16.14 10.44
CA LEU A 22 3.82 17.26 10.29
C LEU A 22 3.36 17.79 11.64
N GLN A 23 3.17 16.92 12.63
CA GLN A 23 2.78 17.33 13.97
C GLN A 23 3.85 18.17 14.68
N THR A 24 5.12 18.10 14.28
CA THR A 24 6.18 18.95 14.84
C THR A 24 6.28 20.33 14.17
N MET A 25 5.56 20.56 13.06
CA MET A 25 5.60 21.82 12.31
C MET A 25 4.53 22.80 12.83
N ASP A 26 4.96 23.95 13.38
CA ASP A 26 4.04 24.98 13.87
C ASP A 26 3.13 25.55 12.76
N THR A 27 3.66 25.66 11.54
CA THR A 27 2.90 26.10 10.36
C THR A 27 1.76 25.15 10.00
N TRP A 28 1.97 23.84 10.15
CA TRP A 28 0.93 22.84 9.92
C TRP A 28 -0.11 22.85 11.04
N GLN A 29 0.33 22.96 12.30
CA GLN A 29 -0.59 23.05 13.43
C GLN A 29 -1.47 24.30 13.34
N ALA A 30 -0.89 25.46 13.03
CA ALA A 30 -1.64 26.70 12.86
C ALA A 30 -2.64 26.64 11.69
N TYR A 31 -2.32 25.91 10.62
CA TYR A 31 -3.20 25.76 9.45
C TYR A 31 -4.47 24.94 9.74
N PHE A 32 -4.38 23.98 10.68
CA PHE A 32 -5.47 23.07 11.08
C PHE A 32 -6.07 23.38 12.45
N ASP A 33 -5.86 24.60 12.97
CA ASP A 33 -6.37 25.06 14.28
C ASP A 33 -5.94 24.15 15.45
N HIS A 34 -4.67 23.76 15.47
CA HIS A 34 -4.05 22.89 16.49
C HIS A 34 -4.87 21.62 16.78
N PRO A 35 -4.89 20.64 15.85
CA PRO A 35 -5.70 19.44 16.01
C PRO A 35 -5.20 18.60 17.20
N THR A 36 -5.98 18.58 18.28
CA THR A 36 -5.69 17.83 19.51
C THR A 36 -6.72 16.74 19.78
N GLY A 37 -6.32 15.69 20.51
CA GLY A 37 -7.20 14.62 20.97
C GLY A 37 -7.90 13.84 19.85
N SER A 38 -9.23 13.93 19.80
CA SER A 38 -10.08 13.12 18.90
C SER A 38 -9.90 13.43 17.41
N ARG A 39 -9.63 14.70 17.04
CA ARG A 39 -9.43 15.10 15.63
C ARG A 39 -8.12 14.51 15.07
N LEU A 40 -7.05 14.55 15.86
CA LEU A 40 -5.77 13.94 15.50
C LEU A 40 -5.86 12.40 15.46
N GLY A 41 -6.58 11.83 16.44
CA GLY A 41 -6.97 10.42 16.45
C GLY A 41 -7.62 9.99 15.15
N LEU A 42 -8.60 10.78 14.67
CA LEU A 42 -9.29 10.54 13.42
C LEU A 42 -8.32 10.58 12.22
N TYR A 43 -7.43 11.58 12.12
CA TYR A 43 -6.44 11.66 11.03
C TYR A 43 -5.51 10.44 10.94
N SER A 44 -5.14 9.86 12.10
CA SER A 44 -4.33 8.65 12.14
C SER A 44 -5.12 7.35 11.84
N ALA A 45 -6.41 7.29 12.18
CA ALA A 45 -7.23 6.09 12.05
C ALA A 45 -7.84 5.90 10.64
N VAL A 46 -8.09 7.01 9.95
CA VAL A 46 -8.83 7.06 8.68
C VAL A 46 -8.18 6.26 7.52
N PRO A 47 -6.85 6.23 7.34
CA PRO A 47 -6.22 5.32 6.38
C PRO A 47 -6.55 3.84 6.64
N GLY A 48 -6.68 3.44 7.91
CA GLY A 48 -7.10 2.09 8.30
C GLY A 48 -8.53 1.78 7.87
N LEU A 49 -9.45 2.75 8.04
CA LEU A 49 -10.85 2.63 7.61
C LEU A 49 -10.98 2.50 6.09
N GLY A 50 -10.26 3.33 5.33
CA GLY A 50 -10.21 3.23 3.86
C GLY A 50 -9.67 1.88 3.39
N GLY A 51 -8.71 1.34 4.12
CA GLY A 51 -8.20 0.00 3.91
C GLY A 51 -9.22 -1.11 4.12
N LEU A 52 -9.93 -1.09 5.26
CA LEU A 52 -10.96 -2.07 5.60
C LEU A 52 -12.08 -2.14 4.55
N ALA A 53 -12.50 -0.99 4.01
CA ALA A 53 -13.55 -0.91 3.00
C ALA A 53 -13.18 -1.64 1.69
N VAL A 54 -11.89 -1.68 1.35
CA VAL A 54 -11.42 -2.28 0.09
C VAL A 54 -11.00 -3.74 0.24
N LEU A 55 -10.79 -4.25 1.45
CA LEU A 55 -10.45 -5.66 1.71
C LEU A 55 -11.33 -6.70 0.98
N PRO A 56 -12.67 -6.60 0.96
CA PRO A 56 -13.50 -7.59 0.25
C PRO A 56 -13.39 -7.46 -1.27
N ILE A 57 -13.05 -6.28 -1.80
CA ILE A 57 -13.00 -5.97 -3.24
C ILE A 57 -11.61 -6.29 -3.81
N ALA A 58 -10.55 -6.07 -3.03
CA ALA A 58 -9.16 -6.29 -3.40
C ALA A 58 -8.86 -7.67 -4.05
N PRO A 59 -9.32 -8.82 -3.51
CA PRO A 59 -9.04 -10.12 -4.14
C PRO A 59 -9.69 -10.25 -5.52
N TYR A 60 -10.94 -9.80 -5.69
CA TYR A 60 -11.61 -9.82 -6.99
C TYR A 60 -10.93 -8.90 -7.99
N LEU A 61 -10.49 -7.72 -7.52
CA LEU A 61 -9.78 -6.76 -8.35
C LEU A 61 -8.43 -7.33 -8.83
N ALA A 62 -7.71 -8.03 -7.96
CA ALA A 62 -6.45 -8.71 -8.29
C ALA A 62 -6.66 -9.86 -9.29
N ASP A 63 -7.73 -10.64 -9.14
CA ASP A 63 -8.05 -11.75 -10.06
C ASP A 63 -8.48 -11.24 -11.45
N ILE A 64 -9.24 -10.15 -11.51
CA ILE A 64 -9.73 -9.57 -12.77
C ILE A 64 -8.61 -8.82 -13.51
N LEU A 65 -7.94 -7.88 -12.82
CA LEU A 65 -6.97 -6.95 -13.41
C LEU A 65 -5.56 -7.52 -13.50
N GLY A 66 -5.27 -8.60 -12.78
CA GLY A 66 -3.94 -9.22 -12.77
C GLY A 66 -2.92 -8.49 -11.93
N ARG A 67 -1.68 -9.00 -11.96
CA ARG A 67 -0.61 -8.61 -11.05
C ARG A 67 0.17 -7.38 -11.53
N LYS A 68 -0.03 -6.93 -12.76
CA LYS A 68 0.49 -5.64 -13.27
C LYS A 68 -0.50 -4.50 -13.09
N ILE A 69 -1.75 -4.67 -13.54
CA ILE A 69 -2.72 -3.56 -13.56
C ILE A 69 -3.29 -3.31 -12.15
N GLY A 70 -3.48 -4.34 -11.33
CA GLY A 70 -3.98 -4.19 -9.95
C GLY A 70 -3.14 -3.22 -9.10
N PRO A 71 -1.83 -3.45 -8.96
CA PRO A 71 -0.95 -2.52 -8.23
C PRO A 71 -0.87 -1.13 -8.88
N ALA A 72 -0.94 -1.02 -10.21
CA ALA A 72 -0.95 0.27 -10.90
C ALA A 72 -2.19 1.10 -10.54
N VAL A 73 -3.37 0.48 -10.45
CA VAL A 73 -4.59 1.13 -9.98
C VAL A 73 -4.44 1.60 -8.53
N GLY A 74 -3.89 0.75 -7.66
CA GLY A 74 -3.60 1.12 -6.26
C GLY A 74 -2.63 2.30 -6.14
N CYS A 75 -1.55 2.32 -6.94
CA CYS A 75 -0.60 3.43 -6.96
C CYS A 75 -1.21 4.71 -7.52
N SER A 76 -2.09 4.62 -8.52
CA SER A 76 -2.81 5.77 -9.05
C SER A 76 -3.75 6.37 -8.00
N MET A 77 -4.43 5.53 -7.20
CA MET A 77 -5.25 5.99 -6.07
C MET A 77 -4.39 6.67 -5.00
N ILE A 78 -3.21 6.12 -4.69
CA ILE A 78 -2.28 6.74 -3.75
C ILE A 78 -1.83 8.12 -4.25
N VAL A 79 -1.41 8.24 -5.51
CA VAL A 79 -0.98 9.52 -6.11
C VAL A 79 -2.14 10.52 -6.09
N ALA A 80 -3.35 10.10 -6.47
CA ALA A 80 -4.53 10.96 -6.39
C ALA A 80 -4.81 11.41 -4.94
N GLY A 81 -4.67 10.52 -3.96
CA GLY A 81 -4.88 10.83 -2.54
C GLY A 81 -3.81 11.79 -2.00
N ALA A 82 -2.55 11.61 -2.38
CA ALA A 82 -1.46 12.50 -2.02
C ALA A 82 -1.61 13.87 -2.69
N LEU A 83 -1.99 13.91 -3.97
CA LEU A 83 -2.30 15.16 -4.68
C LEU A 83 -3.49 15.88 -4.07
N MET A 84 -4.57 15.18 -3.71
CA MET A 84 -5.71 15.81 -3.02
C MET A 84 -5.30 16.46 -1.70
N GLN A 85 -4.45 15.79 -0.92
CA GLN A 85 -3.94 16.38 0.33
C GLN A 85 -3.01 17.56 0.05
N ALA A 86 -2.14 17.45 -0.96
CA ALA A 86 -1.29 18.55 -1.39
C ALA A 86 -2.10 19.73 -1.94
N LEU A 87 -3.25 19.50 -2.58
CA LEU A 87 -4.14 20.52 -3.16
C LEU A 87 -5.19 21.08 -2.19
N THR A 88 -5.15 20.68 -0.91
CA THR A 88 -5.97 21.28 0.18
C THR A 88 -5.76 22.81 0.33
N GLN A 89 -4.79 23.35 -0.40
CA GLN A 89 -4.36 24.75 -0.47
C GLN A 89 -5.42 25.71 -1.05
N SER A 90 -6.33 25.24 -1.91
CA SER A 90 -7.18 26.14 -2.72
C SER A 90 -8.61 26.35 -2.21
N HIS A 91 -8.98 25.74 -1.07
CA HIS A 91 -10.39 25.70 -0.63
C HIS A 91 -10.67 26.47 0.68
N PRO A 92 -11.91 26.99 0.87
CA PRO A 92 -12.34 27.68 2.07
C PRO A 92 -12.15 26.86 3.36
N HIS A 93 -12.01 27.55 4.50
CA HIS A 93 -11.62 27.02 5.81
C HIS A 93 -12.38 25.75 6.25
N SER A 94 -13.68 25.63 5.91
CA SER A 94 -14.53 24.49 6.29
C SER A 94 -14.28 23.18 5.51
N SER A 95 -13.55 23.21 4.39
CA SER A 95 -13.34 22.03 3.51
C SER A 95 -11.96 21.38 3.68
N ARG A 96 -11.07 21.97 4.49
CA ARG A 96 -9.66 21.56 4.62
C ARG A 96 -9.52 20.19 5.27
N ASP A 97 -10.23 19.97 6.38
CA ASP A 97 -10.24 18.69 7.07
C ASP A 97 -10.83 17.58 6.21
N ALA A 98 -11.91 17.88 5.48
CA ALA A 98 -12.57 16.91 4.61
C ALA A 98 -11.66 16.46 3.47
N LEU A 99 -10.91 17.37 2.84
CA LEU A 99 -9.95 17.04 1.78
C LEU A 99 -8.79 16.19 2.30
N LEU A 100 -8.26 16.53 3.50
CA LEU A 100 -7.23 15.73 4.16
C LEU A 100 -7.75 14.31 4.48
N LEU A 101 -8.94 14.21 5.05
CA LEU A 101 -9.59 12.94 5.38
C LEU A 101 -9.84 12.09 4.13
N ILE A 102 -10.44 12.66 3.09
CA ILE A 102 -10.73 11.94 1.83
C ILE A 102 -9.44 11.46 1.18
N GLY A 103 -8.41 12.32 1.12
CA GLY A 103 -7.11 11.92 0.59
C GLY A 103 -6.49 10.76 1.37
N ARG A 104 -6.58 10.79 2.71
CA ARG A 104 -6.12 9.70 3.59
C ARG A 104 -6.92 8.40 3.42
N ILE A 105 -8.24 8.48 3.22
CA ILE A 105 -9.07 7.30 2.88
C ILE A 105 -8.58 6.68 1.57
N LEU A 106 -8.37 7.51 0.54
CA LEU A 106 -7.96 7.06 -0.78
C LEU A 106 -6.57 6.43 -0.76
N MET A 107 -5.65 6.99 0.02
CA MET A 107 -4.33 6.41 0.28
C MET A 107 -4.41 5.07 1.01
N GLY A 108 -5.25 4.95 2.04
CA GLY A 108 -5.49 3.70 2.76
C GLY A 108 -6.08 2.60 1.88
N ALA A 109 -7.05 2.96 1.04
CA ALA A 109 -7.66 2.10 0.03
C ALA A 109 -6.62 1.65 -1.02
N GLY A 110 -5.92 2.60 -1.65
CA GLY A 110 -4.92 2.33 -2.68
C GLY A 110 -3.75 1.50 -2.16
N SER A 111 -3.34 1.72 -0.92
CA SER A 111 -2.31 0.91 -0.25
C SER A 111 -2.72 -0.55 -0.10
N ASN A 112 -3.99 -0.85 0.20
CA ASN A 112 -4.42 -2.25 0.33
C ASN A 112 -4.62 -2.95 -1.01
N VAL A 113 -4.95 -2.20 -2.08
CA VAL A 113 -4.95 -2.73 -3.46
C VAL A 113 -3.52 -2.98 -3.95
N ALA A 114 -2.59 -2.09 -3.61
CA ALA A 114 -1.19 -2.19 -4.01
C ALA A 114 -0.39 -3.22 -3.17
N LYS A 115 -0.93 -3.70 -2.04
CA LYS A 115 -0.29 -4.68 -1.15
C LYS A 115 -0.25 -6.08 -1.79
N ALA A 116 0.79 -6.31 -2.59
CA ALA A 116 1.21 -7.64 -3.00
C ALA A 116 2.71 -7.90 -2.78
N THR A 117 3.41 -7.08 -1.99
CA THR A 117 4.88 -7.21 -1.90
C THR A 117 5.42 -6.66 -0.57
N ALA A 118 6.22 -7.48 0.12
CA ALA A 118 6.89 -7.19 1.41
C ALA A 118 8.22 -6.41 1.23
N PRO A 119 9.13 -6.35 2.23
CA PRO A 119 9.15 -5.48 3.41
C PRO A 119 10.30 -4.45 3.33
N LEU A 120 10.00 -3.15 3.19
CA LEU A 120 10.98 -2.05 3.29
C LEU A 120 10.45 -0.84 4.09
N LEU A 121 9.62 -1.10 5.10
CA LEU A 121 9.05 -0.05 5.96
C LEU A 121 10.12 0.88 6.56
N ILE A 122 11.31 0.34 6.85
CA ILE A 122 12.36 1.05 7.60
C ILE A 122 13.10 2.08 6.73
N THR A 123 13.49 1.73 5.50
CA THR A 123 14.30 2.62 4.63
C THR A 123 13.52 3.88 4.22
N GLU A 124 12.20 3.79 4.11
CA GLU A 124 11.34 4.86 3.60
C GLU A 124 10.85 5.78 4.71
N ALA A 125 10.63 5.24 5.92
CA ALA A 125 10.43 6.05 7.11
C ALA A 125 11.61 7.02 7.35
N ILE A 126 12.83 6.58 7.04
CA ILE A 126 14.04 7.41 7.09
C ILE A 126 13.96 8.54 6.06
N ILE A 127 13.58 8.26 4.81
CA ILE A 127 13.44 9.30 3.76
C ILE A 127 12.39 10.34 4.15
N ALA A 128 11.23 9.91 4.65
CA ALA A 128 10.20 10.81 5.15
C ALA A 128 10.71 11.68 6.31
N ALA A 129 11.35 11.06 7.31
CA ALA A 129 11.88 11.75 8.48
C ALA A 129 12.97 12.78 8.11
N TRP A 130 13.91 12.42 7.23
CA TRP A 130 14.95 13.34 6.76
C TRP A 130 14.41 14.47 5.91
N THR A 131 13.37 14.21 5.10
CA THR A 131 12.71 15.27 4.33
C THR A 131 12.02 16.24 5.27
N CYS A 132 11.25 15.75 6.24
CA CYS A 132 10.61 16.59 7.26
C CYS A 132 11.64 17.41 8.05
N PHE A 133 12.74 16.78 8.49
CA PHE A 133 13.85 17.46 9.18
C PHE A 133 14.51 18.54 8.32
N GLY A 134 14.79 18.24 7.04
CA GLY A 134 15.38 19.19 6.11
C GLY A 134 14.46 20.38 5.83
N THR A 135 13.16 20.15 5.68
CA THR A 135 12.18 21.23 5.50
C THR A 135 11.97 22.04 6.77
N LEU A 136 12.05 21.41 7.95
CA LEU A 136 11.95 22.09 9.25
C LEU A 136 13.05 23.14 9.42
N ASN A 137 14.30 22.81 9.06
CA ASN A 137 15.46 23.67 9.31
C ASN A 137 15.73 24.72 8.22
N ASN A 138 15.37 24.45 6.95
CA ASN A 138 15.77 25.28 5.81
C ASN A 138 14.64 26.12 5.19
N MET A 139 13.38 25.94 5.59
CA MET A 139 12.24 26.57 4.92
C MET A 139 11.26 27.22 5.89
N SER A 140 10.84 28.45 5.58
CA SER A 140 9.88 29.22 6.36
C SER A 140 8.54 29.35 5.60
N GLY A 141 7.41 29.20 6.30
CA GLY A 141 6.05 29.38 5.76
C GLY A 141 5.36 28.09 5.31
N ASP A 142 4.20 28.21 4.65
CA ASP A 142 3.34 27.08 4.27
C ASP A 142 4.03 26.00 3.42
N LEU A 143 5.12 26.36 2.72
CA LEU A 143 5.89 25.41 1.92
C LEU A 143 6.58 24.33 2.76
N GLN A 144 6.79 24.56 4.06
CA GLN A 144 7.47 23.67 5.00
C GLN A 144 6.79 22.30 5.10
N TRP A 145 5.47 22.28 5.28
CA TRP A 145 4.69 21.04 5.34
C TRP A 145 4.20 20.56 3.97
N ARG A 146 4.22 21.42 2.95
CA ARG A 146 3.75 21.08 1.59
C ARG A 146 4.74 20.23 0.80
N HIS A 147 6.04 20.49 0.92
CA HIS A 147 7.08 19.72 0.23
C HIS A 147 7.09 18.23 0.61
N PRO A 148 7.07 17.83 1.88
CA PRO A 148 7.08 16.41 2.23
C PRO A 148 5.77 15.71 1.82
N MET A 149 4.63 16.42 1.79
CA MET A 149 3.36 15.92 1.24
C MET A 149 3.42 15.69 -0.27
N GLY A 150 4.08 16.58 -1.03
CA GLY A 150 4.29 16.40 -2.46
C GLY A 150 5.25 15.24 -2.78
N LEU A 151 6.31 15.09 -1.98
CA LEU A 151 7.28 14.01 -2.12
C LEU A 151 6.66 12.62 -1.95
N GLN A 152 5.55 12.52 -1.21
CA GLN A 152 4.76 11.30 -1.07
C GLN A 152 4.28 10.72 -2.41
N CYS A 153 4.16 11.54 -3.47
CA CYS A 153 3.79 11.10 -4.82
C CYS A 153 4.96 10.43 -5.57
N LEU A 154 6.22 10.65 -5.14
CA LEU A 154 7.40 10.23 -5.89
C LEU A 154 7.51 8.70 -5.97
N MET A 155 7.44 8.01 -4.84
CA MET A 155 7.58 6.55 -4.78
C MET A 155 6.48 5.78 -5.55
N PRO A 156 5.18 6.06 -5.37
CA PRO A 156 4.15 5.44 -6.19
C PRO A 156 4.24 5.87 -7.66
N GLY A 157 4.72 7.08 -7.96
CA GLY A 157 5.00 7.54 -9.32
C GLY A 157 6.11 6.74 -10.02
N ILE A 158 7.21 6.46 -9.32
CA ILE A 158 8.29 5.60 -9.83
C ILE A 158 7.75 4.20 -10.13
N LEU A 159 6.90 3.66 -9.26
CA LEU A 159 6.29 2.35 -9.49
C LEU A 159 5.34 2.34 -10.70
N LEU A 160 4.55 3.40 -10.89
CA LEU A 160 3.68 3.55 -12.06
C LEU A 160 4.47 3.57 -13.38
N ILE A 161 5.71 4.08 -13.36
CA ILE A 161 6.59 4.04 -14.53
C ILE A 161 7.22 2.65 -14.66
N ALA A 162 7.75 2.09 -13.56
CA ALA A 162 8.43 0.81 -13.55
C ALA A 162 7.53 -0.36 -13.97
N ILE A 163 6.23 -0.29 -13.66
CA ILE A 163 5.29 -1.38 -13.95
C ILE A 163 5.12 -1.62 -15.45
N TRP A 164 5.33 -0.61 -16.31
CA TRP A 164 5.28 -0.77 -17.76
C TRP A 164 6.37 -1.69 -18.29
N PHE A 165 7.54 -1.72 -17.65
CA PHE A 165 8.68 -2.55 -18.02
C PHE A 165 8.58 -4.01 -17.53
N ILE A 166 7.62 -4.31 -16.65
CA ILE A 166 7.45 -5.66 -16.08
C ILE A 166 6.43 -6.44 -16.91
N PRO A 167 6.75 -7.68 -17.34
CA PRO A 167 5.78 -8.57 -17.97
C PRO A 167 4.76 -9.08 -16.95
N GLU A 168 3.56 -9.40 -17.43
CA GLU A 168 2.51 -9.97 -16.59
C GLU A 168 2.88 -11.37 -16.08
N SER A 169 2.29 -11.79 -14.96
CA SER A 169 2.58 -13.12 -14.40
C SER A 169 2.14 -14.24 -15.34
N PRO A 170 2.98 -15.25 -15.64
CA PRO A 170 2.61 -16.41 -16.46
C PRO A 170 1.36 -17.13 -15.98
N ARG A 171 1.19 -17.23 -14.65
CA ARG A 171 0.00 -17.83 -14.01
C ARG A 171 -1.28 -17.05 -14.31
N TRP A 172 -1.22 -15.71 -14.34
CA TRP A 172 -2.38 -14.90 -14.72
C TRP A 172 -2.68 -14.99 -16.22
N LEU A 173 -1.66 -15.04 -17.07
CA LEU A 173 -1.85 -15.23 -18.51
C LEU A 173 -2.56 -16.56 -18.82
N ILE A 174 -2.14 -17.66 -18.17
CA ILE A 174 -2.80 -18.97 -18.27
C ILE A 174 -4.23 -18.91 -17.73
N SER A 175 -4.48 -18.19 -16.63
CA SER A 175 -5.85 -18.01 -16.12
C SER A 175 -6.74 -17.16 -17.03
N LYS A 176 -6.20 -16.43 -18.00
CA LYS A 176 -6.96 -15.73 -19.05
C LYS A 176 -6.95 -16.47 -20.39
N GLU A 177 -6.59 -17.76 -20.40
CA GLU A 177 -6.51 -18.61 -21.60
C GLU A 177 -5.45 -18.14 -22.63
N ARG A 178 -4.51 -17.27 -22.20
CA ARG A 178 -3.41 -16.76 -23.03
C ARG A 178 -2.15 -17.62 -22.86
N HIS A 179 -2.26 -18.89 -23.23
CA HIS A 179 -1.19 -19.89 -23.03
C HIS A 179 0.09 -19.56 -23.82
N GLU A 180 -0.02 -19.05 -25.04
CA GLU A 180 1.14 -18.69 -25.88
C GLU A 180 1.95 -17.53 -25.30
N ASP A 181 1.28 -16.51 -24.75
CA ASP A 181 1.97 -15.38 -24.13
C ASP A 181 2.65 -15.81 -22.82
N ALA A 182 2.01 -16.68 -22.04
CA ALA A 182 2.62 -17.26 -20.86
C ALA A 182 3.87 -18.06 -21.22
N ARG A 183 3.82 -18.86 -22.31
CA ARG A 183 4.96 -19.62 -22.82
C ARG A 183 6.12 -18.71 -23.20
N LYS A 184 5.87 -17.61 -23.94
CA LYS A 184 6.90 -16.62 -24.30
C LYS A 184 7.60 -16.01 -23.08
N VAL A 185 6.84 -15.69 -22.04
CA VAL A 185 7.41 -15.18 -20.78
C VAL A 185 8.28 -16.26 -20.11
N LEU A 186 7.82 -17.51 -20.02
CA LEU A 186 8.60 -18.60 -19.44
C LEU A 186 9.87 -18.93 -20.25
N ILE A 187 9.82 -18.94 -21.58
CA ILE A 187 10.99 -19.12 -22.45
C ILE A 187 12.04 -18.03 -22.18
N LYS A 188 11.61 -16.77 -22.06
CA LYS A 188 12.51 -15.64 -21.84
C LYS A 188 13.18 -15.65 -20.47
N TYR A 189 12.44 -15.98 -19.41
CA TYR A 189 12.94 -15.86 -18.03
C TYR A 189 13.45 -17.17 -17.42
N HIS A 190 12.98 -18.33 -17.87
CA HIS A 190 13.39 -19.65 -17.36
C HIS A 190 14.10 -20.49 -18.42
N GLY A 191 13.68 -20.43 -19.69
CA GLY A 191 14.31 -21.17 -20.80
C GLY A 191 15.54 -20.50 -21.42
N ASN A 192 15.96 -19.34 -20.92
CA ASN A 192 17.06 -18.53 -21.48
C ASN A 192 16.97 -18.28 -23.00
N GLY A 193 15.75 -18.27 -23.56
CA GLY A 193 15.48 -18.11 -24.99
C GLY A 193 15.32 -19.40 -25.79
N ASP A 194 15.46 -20.58 -25.19
CA ASP A 194 15.21 -21.87 -25.87
C ASP A 194 13.71 -22.23 -25.82
N GLU A 195 13.08 -22.30 -26.99
CA GLU A 195 11.66 -22.63 -27.12
C GLU A 195 11.34 -24.11 -26.86
N ASN A 196 12.35 -24.98 -26.91
CA ASN A 196 12.22 -26.44 -26.82
C ASN A 196 12.64 -27.01 -25.46
N ASP A 197 13.05 -26.15 -24.53
CA ASP A 197 13.45 -26.57 -23.19
C ASP A 197 12.36 -27.44 -22.55
N ALA A 198 12.77 -28.62 -22.10
CA ALA A 198 11.90 -29.57 -21.44
C ALA A 198 11.36 -29.01 -20.12
N PHE A 199 12.15 -28.16 -19.45
CA PHE A 199 11.76 -27.53 -18.19
C PHE A 199 10.60 -26.55 -18.38
N VAL A 200 10.68 -25.66 -19.38
CA VAL A 200 9.60 -24.69 -19.67
C VAL A 200 8.27 -25.37 -20.01
N ARG A 201 8.31 -26.45 -20.79
CA ARG A 201 7.10 -27.22 -21.13
C ARG A 201 6.49 -27.89 -19.90
N TRP A 202 7.33 -28.47 -19.06
CA TRP A 202 6.89 -29.07 -17.80
C TRP A 202 6.27 -28.01 -16.87
N GLU A 203 6.93 -26.86 -16.70
CA GLU A 203 6.45 -25.78 -15.84
C GLU A 203 5.10 -25.21 -16.31
N LEU A 204 4.94 -25.02 -17.63
CA LEU A 204 3.67 -24.55 -18.20
C LEU A 204 2.54 -25.57 -17.98
N ALA A 205 2.82 -26.87 -18.10
CA ALA A 205 1.86 -27.93 -17.83
C ALA A 205 1.49 -28.00 -16.33
N ASP A 206 2.47 -27.88 -15.44
CA ASP A 206 2.26 -27.88 -13.99
C ASP A 206 1.39 -26.69 -13.53
N ILE A 207 1.70 -25.48 -13.99
CA ILE A 207 0.91 -24.28 -13.69
C ILE A 207 -0.53 -24.42 -14.22
N SER A 208 -0.70 -24.97 -15.43
CA SER A 208 -2.02 -25.16 -16.04
C SER A 208 -2.86 -26.19 -15.26
N ASN A 209 -2.28 -27.33 -14.90
CA ASN A 209 -2.94 -28.36 -14.09
C ASN A 209 -3.34 -27.81 -12.72
N THR A 210 -2.44 -27.09 -12.06
CA THR A 210 -2.69 -26.48 -10.75
C THR A 210 -3.86 -25.48 -10.82
N LEU A 211 -3.88 -24.60 -11.82
CA LEU A 211 -4.97 -23.64 -12.02
C LEU A 211 -6.31 -24.32 -12.30
N GLN A 212 -6.31 -25.43 -13.03
CA GLN A 212 -7.52 -26.20 -13.33
C GLN A 212 -8.09 -26.86 -12.06
N LEU A 213 -7.22 -27.39 -11.20
CA LEU A 213 -7.58 -27.89 -9.88
C LEU A 213 -8.11 -26.78 -8.97
N GLU A 214 -7.48 -25.60 -8.96
CA GLU A 214 -7.96 -24.45 -8.19
C GLU A 214 -9.33 -23.96 -8.68
N ARG A 215 -9.55 -23.87 -9.99
CA ARG A 215 -10.84 -23.48 -10.57
C ARG A 215 -11.97 -24.45 -10.23
N SER A 216 -11.71 -25.74 -10.35
CA SER A 216 -12.71 -26.77 -10.03
C SER A 216 -13.01 -26.84 -8.53
N ALA A 217 -12.01 -26.58 -7.67
CA ALA A 217 -12.22 -26.45 -6.23
C ALA A 217 -12.99 -25.16 -5.86
N ALA A 218 -12.64 -24.03 -6.48
CA ALA A 218 -13.27 -22.72 -6.23
C ALA A 218 -14.73 -22.67 -6.70
N ALA A 219 -15.07 -23.33 -7.82
CA ALA A 219 -16.43 -23.40 -8.34
C ALA A 219 -17.43 -24.01 -7.35
N ASN A 220 -16.97 -24.91 -6.48
CA ASN A 220 -17.80 -25.60 -5.50
C ASN A 220 -17.83 -24.91 -4.12
N ASN A 221 -16.89 -24.01 -3.83
CA ASN A 221 -16.60 -23.55 -2.47
C ASN A 221 -16.08 -22.09 -2.44
N GLY A 222 -17.01 -21.13 -2.31
CA GLY A 222 -16.68 -19.71 -2.10
C GLY A 222 -16.25 -19.40 -0.65
N TRP A 223 -16.50 -18.17 -0.17
CA TRP A 223 -16.15 -17.70 1.19
C TRP A 223 -16.61 -18.60 2.35
N LYS A 224 -17.60 -19.47 2.12
CA LYS A 224 -18.08 -20.45 3.10
C LYS A 224 -17.01 -21.51 3.44
N GLU A 225 -16.04 -21.75 2.56
CA GLU A 225 -14.98 -22.73 2.77
C GLU A 225 -14.03 -22.37 3.91
N LEU A 226 -13.84 -21.06 4.15
CA LEU A 226 -13.05 -20.53 5.26
C LEU A 226 -13.53 -21.06 6.63
N VAL A 227 -14.84 -21.34 6.77
CA VAL A 227 -15.44 -21.73 8.06
C VAL A 227 -15.98 -23.17 8.06
N ARG A 228 -16.09 -23.80 6.88
CA ARG A 228 -16.74 -25.10 6.70
C ARG A 228 -16.10 -26.23 7.51
N THR A 229 -14.78 -26.41 7.38
CA THR A 229 -14.08 -27.54 8.03
C THR A 229 -13.51 -27.14 9.40
N LYS A 230 -13.39 -28.10 10.32
CA LYS A 230 -12.71 -27.88 11.62
C LYS A 230 -11.27 -27.37 11.43
N GLY A 231 -10.57 -27.86 10.41
CA GLY A 231 -9.24 -27.39 10.03
C GLY A 231 -9.22 -25.94 9.53
N ASN A 232 -10.13 -25.58 8.62
CA ASN A 232 -10.20 -24.21 8.08
C ASN A 232 -10.60 -23.20 9.16
N ARG A 233 -11.49 -23.56 10.11
CA ARG A 233 -11.79 -22.71 11.27
C ARG A 233 -10.58 -22.41 12.12
N LYS A 234 -9.75 -23.41 12.40
CA LYS A 234 -8.50 -23.22 13.15
C LYS A 234 -7.52 -22.31 12.39
N ARG A 235 -7.41 -22.48 11.07
CA ARG A 235 -6.61 -21.60 10.20
C ARG A 235 -7.12 -20.16 10.21
N CYS A 236 -8.42 -19.94 10.03
CA CYS A 236 -9.05 -18.62 10.11
C CYS A 236 -8.84 -17.95 11.47
N TYR A 237 -9.03 -18.69 12.56
CA TYR A 237 -8.77 -18.18 13.90
C TYR A 237 -7.32 -17.73 14.07
N LEU A 238 -6.35 -18.53 13.62
CA LEU A 238 -4.94 -18.16 13.68
C LEU A 238 -4.64 -16.91 12.84
N ILE A 239 -5.19 -16.81 11.62
CA ILE A 239 -5.02 -15.62 10.76
C ILE A 239 -5.56 -14.37 11.46
N LEU A 240 -6.77 -14.44 12.04
CA LEU A 240 -7.38 -13.33 12.76
C LEU A 240 -6.60 -12.97 14.03
N ALA A 241 -6.17 -13.97 14.80
CA ALA A 241 -5.39 -13.78 16.01
C ALA A 241 -4.04 -13.13 15.70
N THR A 242 -3.32 -13.62 14.68
CA THR A 242 -2.04 -13.02 14.26
C THR A 242 -2.22 -11.59 13.79
N ALA A 243 -3.26 -11.29 13.00
CA ALA A 243 -3.55 -9.92 12.56
C ALA A 243 -3.88 -9.00 13.75
N PHE A 244 -4.69 -9.47 14.70
CA PHE A 244 -5.06 -8.72 15.90
C PHE A 244 -3.85 -8.45 16.79
N PHE A 245 -3.11 -9.50 17.19
CA PHE A 245 -1.93 -9.34 18.05
C PHE A 245 -0.82 -8.52 17.39
N SER A 246 -0.66 -8.62 16.07
CA SER A 246 0.30 -7.80 15.33
C SER A 246 -0.04 -6.30 15.33
N GLN A 247 -1.32 -5.93 15.44
CA GLN A 247 -1.72 -4.51 15.53
C GLN A 247 -1.75 -4.03 16.99
N CYS A 248 -2.08 -4.91 17.93
CA CYS A 248 -2.05 -4.63 19.37
C CYS A 248 -0.64 -4.44 19.94
N SER A 249 0.42 -4.79 19.21
CA SER A 249 1.80 -4.56 19.65
C SER A 249 2.19 -3.08 19.71
N GLY A 250 1.32 -2.16 19.28
CA GLY A 250 1.51 -0.72 19.45
C GLY A 250 2.38 -0.05 18.38
N ASN A 251 2.71 -0.74 17.28
CA ASN A 251 3.54 -0.18 16.20
C ASN A 251 2.98 1.15 15.64
N GLY A 252 1.65 1.26 15.53
CA GLY A 252 0.99 2.49 15.11
C GLY A 252 1.15 3.63 16.11
N LEU A 253 1.10 3.34 17.42
CA LEU A 253 1.19 4.38 18.45
C LEU A 253 2.56 5.05 18.42
N VAL A 254 3.63 4.25 18.32
CA VAL A 254 4.99 4.79 18.18
C VAL A 254 5.12 5.56 16.87
N SER A 255 4.67 5.01 15.74
CA SER A 255 4.90 5.64 14.43
C SER A 255 4.15 6.97 14.26
N TYR A 256 2.91 7.09 14.76
CA TYR A 256 2.09 8.28 14.56
C TYR A 256 2.25 9.32 15.68
N TYR A 257 2.51 8.90 16.91
CA TYR A 257 2.47 9.78 18.09
C TYR A 257 3.83 10.02 18.76
N LEU A 258 4.94 9.55 18.18
CA LEU A 258 6.27 9.74 18.77
C LEU A 258 6.55 11.21 19.14
N SER A 259 6.23 12.18 18.29
CA SER A 259 6.49 13.60 18.56
C SER A 259 5.67 14.11 19.75
N VAL A 260 4.39 13.76 19.83
CA VAL A 260 3.52 14.10 20.97
C VAL A 260 4.04 13.47 22.26
N ILE A 261 4.52 12.22 22.20
CA ILE A 261 5.09 11.52 23.36
C ILE A 261 6.38 12.22 23.81
N LEU A 262 7.31 12.49 22.88
CA LEU A 262 8.59 13.17 23.17
C LEU A 262 8.37 14.57 23.76
N ASN A 263 7.40 15.32 23.25
CA ASN A 263 7.03 16.62 23.81
C ASN A 263 6.43 16.51 25.22
N SER A 264 5.63 15.48 25.49
CA SER A 264 5.02 15.28 26.81
C SER A 264 6.02 14.89 27.91
N ILE A 265 7.15 14.26 27.53
CA ILE A 265 8.26 13.96 28.44
C ILE A 265 9.32 15.07 28.52
N GLY A 266 9.10 16.20 27.85
CA GLY A 266 9.97 17.38 27.91
C GLY A 266 11.22 17.32 27.02
N ILE A 267 11.29 16.43 26.03
CA ILE A 267 12.39 16.33 25.05
C ILE A 267 11.97 17.04 23.75
N GLY A 268 11.47 18.27 23.88
CA GLY A 268 11.04 19.11 22.75
C GLY A 268 11.97 20.30 22.57
N GLU A 269 13.19 20.07 22.08
CA GLU A 269 14.06 21.04 21.39
C GLU A 269 14.68 20.36 20.16
#